data_AF-A0A562F3R8-F1
#
_entry.id   AF-A0A562F3R8-F1
#
_cell.length_a   1.000
_cell.length_b   1.000
_cell.length_c   1.000
_cell.angle_alpha   90.00
_cell.angle_beta   90.00
_cell.angle_gamma   90.00
#
_symmetry.space_group_name_H-M   'P 1'
#
loop_
_entity.id
_entity.type
_entity.pdbx_description
1 polymer ?
#
loop_
_entity_poly.entity_id
_entity_poly.type
_entity_poly.pdbx_seq_one_letter_code
_entity_poly.pdbx_strand_id
1 'polypeptide(L)'
;MANQSIPDTPLFDRNGSIRGYRINKMAMSLGQAANREAFKADEEAYLDRFGLTEEEKKAVMSRDWHEMVRLGGNLFFILKISAIDPTPITRIGAAQAGMSHEDFLYHRLGKRAAHG
;
A
#
# COMPACT_ATOMS: atom_id res chain seq x y z
N MET A 1 4.96 -15.44 -31.82
CA MET A 1 3.92 -14.92 -30.90
C MET A 1 4.65 -14.21 -29.79
N ALA A 2 4.36 -12.93 -29.54
CA ALA A 2 5.04 -12.18 -28.48
C ALA A 2 4.63 -12.76 -27.13
N ASN A 3 5.59 -13.35 -26.42
CA ASN A 3 5.46 -13.69 -25.01
C ASN A 3 5.33 -12.36 -24.24
N GLN A 4 4.11 -11.83 -24.11
CA GLN A 4 3.83 -10.72 -23.22
C GLN A 4 3.91 -11.25 -21.80
N SER A 5 5.13 -11.37 -21.27
CA SER A 5 5.32 -11.49 -19.84
C SER A 5 4.60 -10.31 -19.19
N ILE A 6 3.71 -10.60 -18.25
CA ILE A 6 3.11 -9.56 -17.41
C ILE A 6 4.31 -8.80 -16.79
N PRO A 7 4.39 -7.46 -16.93
CA PRO A 7 5.46 -6.67 -16.30
C PRO A 7 5.57 -7.04 -14.82
N ASP A 8 6.78 -6.99 -14.24
CA ASP A 8 7.10 -7.39 -12.83
C ASP A 8 6.09 -6.83 -11.83
N THR A 9 4.96 -7.51 -11.72
CA THR A 9 3.87 -7.24 -10.81
C THR A 9 4.01 -8.34 -9.79
N PRO A 10 4.46 -8.03 -8.57
CA PRO A 10 4.71 -9.06 -7.57
C PRO A 10 3.44 -9.89 -7.38
N LEU A 11 3.48 -11.16 -7.81
CA LEU A 11 2.37 -12.06 -7.56
C LEU A 11 2.30 -12.31 -6.06
N PHE A 12 1.11 -12.13 -5.48
CA PHE A 12 0.88 -12.49 -4.08
C PHE A 12 0.70 -14.01 -3.95
N ASP A 13 1.81 -14.72 -4.11
CA ASP A 13 1.91 -16.17 -3.94
C ASP A 13 2.16 -16.55 -2.46
N ARG A 14 2.41 -17.83 -2.21
CA ARG A 14 2.71 -18.32 -0.86
C ARG A 14 3.94 -17.63 -0.24
N ASN A 15 4.97 -17.39 -1.03
CA ASN A 15 6.20 -16.77 -0.56
C ASN A 15 5.99 -15.28 -0.24
N GLY A 16 5.22 -14.57 -1.09
CA GLY A 16 4.74 -13.22 -0.83
C GLY A 16 3.89 -13.12 0.42
N SER A 17 2.98 -14.07 0.64
CA SER A 17 2.16 -14.12 1.85
C SER A 17 2.97 -14.33 3.12
N ILE A 18 4.04 -15.12 3.07
CA ILE A 18 4.94 -15.34 4.21
C ILE A 18 5.76 -14.09 4.48
N ARG A 19 6.37 -13.50 3.43
CA ARG A 19 7.15 -12.26 3.52
C ARG A 19 6.33 -11.12 4.15
N GLY A 20 5.14 -10.87 3.62
CA GLY A 20 4.29 -9.78 4.08
C GLY A 20 3.37 -10.11 5.25
N TYR A 21 3.56 -11.24 5.95
CA TYR A 21 2.62 -11.65 7.00
C TYR A 21 2.42 -10.56 8.07
N ARG A 22 3.50 -9.88 8.48
CA ARG A 22 3.50 -8.83 9.51
C ARG A 22 2.69 -7.62 9.06
N ILE A 23 3.06 -7.02 7.92
CA ILE A 23 2.36 -5.85 7.37
C ILE A 23 0.89 -6.15 7.05
N ASN A 24 0.57 -7.33 6.52
CA ASN A 24 -0.80 -7.72 6.19
C ASN A 24 -1.65 -7.91 7.45
N LYS A 25 -1.10 -8.54 8.50
CA LYS A 25 -1.78 -8.72 9.78
C LYS A 25 -2.01 -7.39 10.49
N MET A 26 -1.01 -6.50 10.48
CA MET A 26 -1.13 -5.14 10.99
C MET A 26 -2.25 -4.39 10.28
N ALA A 27 -2.21 -4.33 8.94
CA ALA A 27 -3.22 -3.60 8.19
C ALA A 27 -4.63 -4.17 8.38
N MET A 28 -4.78 -5.51 8.49
CA MET A 28 -6.06 -6.14 8.80
C MET A 28 -6.65 -5.72 10.13
N SER A 29 -5.81 -5.52 11.16
CA SER A 29 -6.28 -5.11 12.49
C SER A 29 -6.96 -3.73 12.48
N LEU A 30 -6.63 -2.86 11.52
CA LEU A 30 -7.20 -1.51 11.36
C LEU A 30 -8.67 -1.50 10.93
N GLY A 31 -9.26 -2.67 10.64
CA GLY A 31 -10.72 -2.79 10.48
C GLY A 31 -11.49 -2.39 11.76
N GLN A 32 -10.88 -2.52 12.94
CA GLN A 32 -11.49 -2.16 14.21
C GLN A 32 -11.21 -0.70 14.58
N ALA A 33 -12.22 0.01 15.10
CA ALA A 33 -12.11 1.43 15.45
C ALA A 33 -11.04 1.69 16.53
N ALA A 34 -11.02 0.90 17.59
CA ALA A 34 -10.03 1.03 18.68
C ALA A 34 -8.58 0.89 18.18
N ASN A 35 -8.35 0.04 17.17
CA ASN A 35 -7.04 -0.13 16.57
C ASN A 35 -6.61 1.09 15.75
N ARG A 36 -7.54 1.74 15.04
CA ARG A 36 -7.26 3.00 14.34
C ARG A 36 -6.93 4.12 15.30
N GLU A 37 -7.64 4.22 16.42
CA GLU A 37 -7.33 5.23 17.43
C GLU A 37 -5.98 4.98 18.10
N ALA A 38 -5.63 3.73 18.40
CA ALA A 38 -4.31 3.37 18.90
C ALA A 38 -3.19 3.68 17.88
N PHE A 39 -3.40 3.39 16.60
CA PHE A 39 -2.46 3.70 15.53
C PHE A 39 -2.24 5.22 15.41
N LYS A 40 -3.32 6.02 15.48
CA LYS A 40 -3.21 7.50 15.41
C LYS A 40 -2.51 8.10 16.63
N ALA A 41 -2.64 7.48 17.80
CA ALA A 41 -2.07 7.98 19.04
C ALA A 41 -0.54 7.84 19.05
N ASP A 42 -0.02 6.70 18.58
CA ASP A 42 1.41 6.44 18.45
C ASP A 42 1.62 5.39 17.35
N GLU A 43 1.92 5.88 16.14
CA GLU A 43 2.05 5.01 14.97
C GLU A 43 3.20 4.02 15.13
N GLU A 44 4.39 4.48 15.52
CA GLU A 44 5.58 3.62 15.62
C GLU A 44 5.38 2.53 16.68
N ALA A 45 4.91 2.89 17.88
CA ALA A 45 4.62 1.91 18.93
C ALA A 45 3.51 0.93 18.51
N TYR A 46 2.55 1.37 17.69
CA TYR A 46 1.53 0.48 17.14
C TYR A 46 2.13 -0.55 16.19
N LEU A 47 3.02 -0.13 15.30
CA LEU A 47 3.68 -1.02 14.33
C LEU A 47 4.60 -2.04 15.03
N ASP A 48 5.28 -1.63 16.11
CA ASP A 48 6.14 -2.52 16.92
C ASP A 48 5.37 -3.72 17.51
N ARG A 49 4.09 -3.55 17.86
CA ARG A 49 3.23 -4.65 18.36
C ARG A 49 3.06 -5.79 17.36
N PHE A 50 3.26 -5.54 16.08
CA PHE A 50 3.16 -6.53 15.00
C PHE A 50 4.53 -7.06 14.56
N GLY A 51 5.62 -6.55 15.15
CA GLY A 51 6.99 -6.97 14.85
C GLY A 51 7.43 -6.63 13.43
N LEU A 52 6.91 -5.53 12.86
CA LEU A 52 7.35 -5.05 11.56
C LEU A 52 8.86 -4.79 11.57
N THR A 53 9.54 -5.09 10.47
CA THR A 53 10.94 -4.67 10.29
C THR A 53 11.04 -3.15 10.17
N GLU A 54 12.25 -2.59 10.33
CA GLU A 54 12.47 -1.16 10.12
C GLU A 54 12.08 -0.70 8.71
N GLU A 55 12.28 -1.54 7.70
CA GLU A 55 11.90 -1.26 6.30
C GLU A 55 10.37 -1.25 6.12
N GLU A 56 9.66 -2.23 6.71
CA GLU A 56 8.20 -2.26 6.73
C GLU A 56 7.61 -1.07 7.49
N LYS A 57 8.19 -0.71 8.65
CA LYS A 57 7.76 0.45 9.45
C LYS A 57 7.91 1.73 8.65
N LYS A 58 9.09 1.95 8.05
CA LYS A 58 9.36 3.10 7.20
C LYS A 58 8.34 3.20 6.06
N ALA A 59 8.10 2.11 5.34
CA ALA A 59 7.15 2.08 4.22
C ALA A 59 5.71 2.44 4.66
N VAL A 60 5.27 1.93 5.82
CA VAL A 60 3.96 2.27 6.37
C VAL A 60 3.92 3.75 6.75
N MET A 61 4.85 4.23 7.58
CA MET A 61 4.89 5.60 8.12
C MET A 61 5.02 6.67 7.03
N SER A 62 5.75 6.39 5.94
CA SER A 62 5.84 7.29 4.79
C SER A 62 4.68 7.16 3.81
N ARG A 63 3.73 6.25 4.07
CA ARG A 63 2.66 5.85 3.14
C ARG A 63 3.20 5.47 1.76
N ASP A 64 4.35 4.81 1.72
CA ASP A 64 4.94 4.31 0.47
C ASP A 64 4.23 3.02 0.05
N TRP A 65 3.12 3.20 -0.67
CA TRP A 65 2.30 2.10 -1.16
C TRP A 65 3.06 1.13 -2.06
N HIS A 66 3.98 1.64 -2.88
CA HIS A 66 4.78 0.79 -3.76
C HIS A 66 5.68 -0.13 -2.94
N GLU A 67 6.36 0.46 -1.97
CA GLU A 67 7.27 -0.27 -1.09
C GLU A 67 6.52 -1.27 -0.20
N MET A 68 5.37 -0.91 0.35
CA MET A 68 4.52 -1.84 1.08
C MET A 68 4.20 -3.10 0.26
N VAL A 69 3.91 -2.95 -1.05
CA VAL A 69 3.64 -4.09 -1.94
C VAL A 69 4.91 -4.87 -2.26
N ARG A 70 6.03 -4.19 -2.53
CA ARG A 70 7.35 -4.83 -2.74
C ARG A 70 7.75 -5.73 -1.56
N LEU A 71 7.50 -5.25 -0.34
CA LEU A 71 7.76 -5.97 0.91
C LEU A 71 6.79 -7.14 1.18
N GLY A 72 5.76 -7.32 0.34
CA GLY A 72 4.79 -8.43 0.43
C GLY A 72 3.42 -8.03 0.99
N GLY A 73 3.17 -6.74 1.19
CA GLY A 73 1.85 -6.21 1.47
C GLY A 73 0.90 -6.51 0.31
N ASN A 74 -0.21 -7.18 0.60
CA ASN A 74 -1.29 -7.31 -0.36
C ASN A 74 -2.12 -6.02 -0.37
N LEU A 75 -2.38 -5.47 -1.56
CA LEU A 75 -3.08 -4.21 -1.73
C LEU A 75 -4.41 -4.13 -0.95
N PHE A 76 -5.20 -5.22 -0.92
CA PHE A 76 -6.49 -5.25 -0.22
C PHE A 76 -6.37 -5.22 1.32
N PHE A 77 -5.24 -5.65 1.86
CA PHE A 77 -4.96 -5.52 3.29
C PHE A 77 -4.49 -4.11 3.61
N ILE A 78 -3.42 -3.65 2.95
CA ILE A 78 -2.80 -2.35 3.24
C ILE A 78 -3.73 -1.16 2.96
N LEU A 79 -4.71 -1.29 2.06
CA LEU A 79 -5.74 -0.26 1.83
C LEU A 79 -6.50 0.15 3.09
N LYS A 80 -6.53 -0.66 4.15
CA LYS A 80 -7.13 -0.28 5.44
C LYS A 80 -6.41 0.88 6.13
N ILE A 81 -5.14 1.16 5.81
CA ILE A 81 -4.42 2.36 6.27
C ILE A 81 -5.12 3.63 5.77
N SER A 82 -5.80 3.57 4.60
CA SER A 82 -6.58 4.72 4.09
C SER A 82 -7.80 5.08 4.93
N ALA A 83 -8.22 4.23 5.88
CA ALA A 83 -9.24 4.57 6.87
C ALA A 83 -8.70 5.47 7.99
N ILE A 84 -7.38 5.62 8.08
CA ILE A 84 -6.69 6.51 9.01
C ILE A 84 -6.30 7.79 8.27
N ASP A 85 -5.60 7.65 7.15
CA ASP A 85 -5.20 8.74 6.27
C ASP A 85 -5.85 8.58 4.88
N PRO A 86 -7.00 9.23 4.63
CA PRO A 86 -7.72 9.11 3.37
C PRO A 86 -6.84 9.42 2.17
N THR A 87 -6.51 8.35 1.44
CA THR A 87 -5.71 8.43 0.22
C THR A 87 -6.57 7.98 -0.96
N PRO A 88 -6.79 8.82 -1.99
CA PRO A 88 -7.54 8.43 -3.17
C PRO A 88 -6.94 7.17 -3.81
N ILE A 89 -7.79 6.20 -4.17
CA ILE A 89 -7.34 4.94 -4.78
C ILE A 89 -6.50 5.17 -6.06
N THR A 90 -6.72 6.28 -6.76
CA THR A 90 -5.94 6.69 -7.92
C THR A 90 -4.51 7.13 -7.60
N ARG A 91 -4.26 7.69 -6.40
CA ARG A 91 -2.89 8.00 -5.94
C ARG A 91 -2.13 6.73 -5.60
N ILE A 92 -2.83 5.78 -4.97
CA ILE A 92 -2.27 4.45 -4.68
C ILE A 92 -1.96 3.72 -5.98
N GLY A 93 -2.88 3.75 -6.95
CA GLY A 93 -2.66 3.19 -8.29
C GLY A 93 -1.49 3.84 -9.04
N ALA A 94 -1.35 5.17 -8.95
CA ALA A 94 -0.22 5.90 -9.51
C ALA A 94 1.12 5.46 -8.89
N ALA A 95 1.17 5.34 -7.56
CA ALA A 95 2.35 4.84 -6.84
C ALA A 95 2.71 3.41 -7.27
N GLN A 96 1.72 2.51 -7.41
CA GLN A 96 1.97 1.16 -7.91
C GLN A 96 2.51 1.16 -9.35
N ALA A 97 2.04 2.08 -10.18
CA ALA A 97 2.47 2.21 -11.57
C ALA A 97 3.80 2.96 -11.75
N GLY A 98 4.39 3.49 -10.67
CA GLY A 98 5.58 4.36 -10.76
C GLY A 98 5.32 5.64 -11.54
N MET A 99 4.09 6.16 -11.48
CA MET A 99 3.64 7.34 -12.23
C MET A 99 3.31 8.48 -11.28
N SER A 100 3.40 9.72 -11.77
CA SER A 100 2.74 10.84 -11.08
C SER A 100 1.22 10.62 -11.05
N HIS A 101 0.53 11.22 -10.09
CA HIS A 101 -0.93 11.09 -10.01
C HIS A 101 -1.60 11.65 -11.28
N GLU A 102 -1.09 12.77 -11.81
CA GLU A 102 -1.58 13.38 -13.05
C GLU A 102 -1.41 12.45 -14.25
N ASP A 103 -0.20 11.91 -14.46
CA ASP A 103 0.08 10.98 -15.55
C ASP A 103 -0.79 9.73 -15.45
N PHE A 104 -1.03 9.22 -14.24
CA PHE A 104 -1.92 8.09 -14.02
C PHE A 104 -3.37 8.41 -14.40
N LEU A 105 -3.88 9.58 -14.00
CA LEU A 105 -5.23 10.01 -14.38
C LEU A 105 -5.37 10.14 -15.90
N TYR A 106 -4.38 10.74 -16.56
CA TYR A 106 -4.40 10.98 -17.99
C TYR A 106 -4.18 9.69 -18.80
N HIS A 107 -3.04 9.03 -18.61
CA HIS A 107 -2.63 7.90 -19.44
C HIS A 107 -3.32 6.58 -19.11
N ARG A 108 -3.70 6.33 -17.84
CA ARG A 108 -4.34 5.06 -17.45
C ARG A 108 -5.85 5.15 -17.34
N LEU A 109 -6.40 6.30 -16.93
CA LEU A 109 -7.84 6.46 -16.71
C LEU A 109 -8.53 7.34 -17.75
N GLY A 110 -7.80 7.93 -18.70
CA GLY A 110 -8.37 8.80 -19.73
C GLY A 110 -9.04 10.07 -19.16
N LYS A 111 -8.74 10.43 -17.91
CA LYS A 111 -9.25 11.63 -17.28
C LYS A 111 -8.35 12.78 -17.70
N ARG A 112 -8.92 13.78 -18.38
CA ARG A 112 -8.19 15.02 -18.67
C ARG A 112 -7.75 15.64 -17.34
N ALA A 113 -6.46 15.94 -17.21
CA ALA A 113 -6.04 16.91 -16.20
C ALA A 113 -6.87 18.18 -16.44
N ALA A 114 -7.40 18.78 -15.36
CA ALA A 114 -8.08 20.05 -15.45
C ALA A 114 -7.02 21.11 -15.79
N HIS A 115 -6.62 21.18 -17.05
CA HIS A 115 -5.89 22.31 -17.58
C HIS A 115 -6.91 23.42 -17.74
N GLY A 116 -6.76 24.45 -16.89
CA GLY A 116 -7.43 25.74 -17.06
C GLY A 116 -6.92 26.46 -18.30
#